data_AF-A0A0J5FLT2-F1
#
_entry.id   AF-A0A0J5FLT2-F1
#
_cell.length_a   1.000
_cell.length_b   1.000
_cell.length_c   1.000
_cell.angle_alpha   90.00
_cell.angle_beta   90.00
_cell.angle_gamma   90.00
#
_symmetry.space_group_name_H-M   'P 1'
#
loop_
_entity.id
_entity.type
_entity.pdbx_description
1 polymer ?
#
loop_
_entity_poly.entity_id
_entity_poly.type
_entity_poly.pdbx_seq_one_letter_code
_entity_poly.pdbx_strand_id
1 'polypeptide(L)'
;MKKIDIAIVEIEKAIATYDKFSLFTTINQLNNFKEKLINLRNIIESGDIPQKTQRHLGMARVITDQWPFDNKLGNIIIDAELTYKNA
;
A
#
# COMPACT_ATOMS: atom_id res chain seq x y z
N MET A 1 -7.30 -7.23 -7.94
CA MET A 1 -7.62 -7.79 -6.61
C MET A 1 -6.40 -8.43 -5.95
N LYS A 2 -5.87 -9.56 -6.46
CA LYS A 2 -4.74 -10.30 -5.85
C LYS A 2 -3.56 -9.45 -5.34
N LYS A 3 -3.13 -8.41 -6.07
CA LYS A 3 -2.00 -7.56 -5.65
C LYS A 3 -2.29 -6.71 -4.40
N ILE A 4 -3.52 -6.26 -4.22
CA ILE A 4 -3.95 -5.48 -3.05
C ILE A 4 -3.97 -6.39 -1.82
N ASP A 5 -4.51 -7.60 -1.96
CA ASP A 5 -4.54 -8.60 -0.90
C ASP A 5 -3.12 -9.01 -0.47
N ILE A 6 -2.21 -9.21 -1.45
CA ILE A 6 -0.79 -9.49 -1.18
C ILE A 6 -0.16 -8.34 -0.41
N ALA A 7 -0.40 -7.09 -0.81
CA ALA A 7 0.17 -5.92 -0.11
C ALA A 7 -0.32 -5.81 1.34
N ILE A 8 -1.60 -6.09 1.61
CA ILE A 8 -2.15 -6.11 2.97
C ILE A 8 -1.41 -7.16 3.83
N VAL A 9 -1.29 -8.39 3.33
CA VAL A 9 -0.62 -9.49 4.04
C VAL A 9 0.86 -9.17 4.30
N GLU A 10 1.56 -8.59 3.32
CA GLU A 10 2.97 -8.22 3.47
C GLU A 10 3.16 -7.06 4.45
N ILE A 11 2.22 -6.11 4.52
CA ILE A 11 2.22 -5.07 5.56
C ILE A 11 2.00 -5.68 6.95
N GLU A 12 1.10 -6.65 7.10
CA GLU A 12 0.89 -7.33 8.38
C GLU A 12 2.15 -8.07 8.85
N LYS A 13 2.83 -8.76 7.94
CA LYS A 13 4.14 -9.38 8.22
C LYS A 13 5.20 -8.34 8.59
N ALA A 14 5.21 -7.19 7.91
CA ALA A 14 6.13 -6.11 8.20
C ALA A 14 5.90 -5.50 9.58
N ILE A 15 4.64 -5.33 10.00
CA ILE A 15 4.30 -4.90 11.36
C ILE A 15 4.74 -5.95 12.39
N ALA A 16 4.50 -7.24 12.13
CA ALA A 16 4.93 -8.32 13.01
C ALA A 16 6.46 -8.47 13.11
N THR A 17 7.20 -7.98 12.10
CA THR A 17 8.68 -8.01 12.04
C THR A 17 9.28 -6.60 11.95
N TYR A 18 8.64 -5.64 12.64
CA TYR A 18 8.88 -4.22 12.47
C TYR A 18 10.32 -3.76 12.70
N ASP A 19 11.10 -4.48 13.52
CA ASP A 19 12.52 -4.17 13.75
C ASP A 19 13.32 -4.05 12.44
N LYS A 20 12.92 -4.77 11.37
CA LYS A 20 13.55 -4.71 10.04
C LYS A 20 13.22 -3.43 9.24
N PHE A 21 12.21 -2.68 9.67
CA PHE A 21 11.63 -1.53 8.97
C PHE A 21 11.74 -0.22 9.76
N SER A 22 12.09 -0.31 11.05
CA SER A 22 12.10 0.82 12.01
C SER A 22 13.01 1.99 11.62
N LEU A 23 13.97 1.78 10.71
CA LEU A 23 14.91 2.81 10.25
C LEU A 23 14.31 3.82 9.27
N PHE A 24 13.21 3.49 8.59
CA PHE A 24 12.69 4.30 7.47
C PHE A 24 11.17 4.40 7.40
N THR A 25 10.44 3.75 8.32
CA THR A 25 8.99 3.86 8.42
C THR A 25 8.55 3.66 9.87
N THR A 26 7.28 3.95 10.16
CA THR A 26 6.67 3.74 11.47
C THR A 26 5.56 2.69 11.40
N ILE A 27 5.25 2.05 12.53
CA ILE A 27 4.07 1.16 12.63
C ILE A 27 2.79 1.93 12.23
N ASN A 28 2.67 3.20 12.62
CA ASN A 28 1.51 4.02 12.25
C ASN A 28 1.41 4.25 10.73
N GLN A 29 2.53 4.49 10.05
CA GLN A 29 2.57 4.62 8.61
C GLN A 29 2.19 3.32 7.91
N LEU A 30 2.69 2.17 8.40
CA LEU A 30 2.30 0.86 7.90
C LEU A 30 0.81 0.58 8.10
N ASN A 31 0.25 0.90 9.28
CA ASN A 31 -1.19 0.76 9.54
C ASN A 31 -2.03 1.66 8.61
N ASN A 32 -1.62 2.91 8.40
CA ASN A 32 -2.29 3.82 7.47
C ASN A 32 -2.30 3.25 6.03
N PHE A 33 -1.17 2.72 5.56
CA PHE A 33 -1.11 2.06 4.25
C PHE A 33 -2.05 0.84 4.17
N LYS A 34 -2.08 0.03 5.22
CA LYS A 34 -3.00 -1.13 5.30
C LYS A 34 -4.46 -0.70 5.21
N GLU A 35 -4.87 0.30 6.00
CA GLU A 35 -6.25 0.82 6.00
C GLU A 35 -6.65 1.37 4.63
N LYS A 36 -5.75 2.12 3.97
CA LYS A 36 -5.98 2.60 2.60
C LYS A 36 -6.20 1.45 1.62
N LEU A 37 -5.40 0.39 1.70
CA LEU A 37 -5.53 -0.78 0.84
C LEU A 37 -6.81 -1.59 1.12
N ILE A 38 -7.22 -1.71 2.39
CA ILE A 38 -8.48 -2.35 2.78
C ILE A 38 -9.68 -1.56 2.22
N ASN A 39 -9.68 -0.23 2.40
CA ASN A 39 -10.74 0.63 1.86
C ASN A 39 -10.85 0.51 0.35
N LEU A 40 -9.70 0.46 -0.33
CA LEU A 40 -9.63 0.29 -1.77
C LEU A 40 -10.12 -1.07 -2.24
N ARG A 41 -9.81 -2.15 -1.51
CA ARG A 41 -10.37 -3.47 -1.75
C ARG A 41 -11.90 -3.43 -1.67
N ASN A 42 -12.44 -2.81 -0.63
CA ASN A 42 -13.89 -2.68 -0.44
C ASN A 42 -14.57 -1.88 -1.56
N ILE A 43 -13.94 -0.78 -2.03
CA ILE A 43 -14.42 0.03 -3.16
C ILE A 43 -14.46 -0.78 -4.46
N ILE A 44 -13.43 -1.61 -4.71
CA ILE A 44 -13.42 -2.47 -5.90
C ILE A 44 -14.49 -3.55 -5.79
N GLU A 45 -14.65 -4.15 -4.61
CA GLU A 45 -15.66 -5.20 -4.36
C GLU A 45 -17.09 -4.65 -4.46
N SER A 46 -17.33 -3.39 -4.08
CA SER A 46 -18.64 -2.75 -4.22
C SER A 46 -18.96 -2.30 -5.65
N GLY A 47 -17.96 -2.27 -6.55
CA GLY A 47 -18.11 -1.81 -7.93
C GLY A 47 -18.24 -0.29 -8.08
N ASP A 48 -18.24 0.47 -6.98
CA ASP A 48 -18.33 1.93 -6.98
C ASP A 48 -16.94 2.55 -7.15
N ILE A 49 -16.27 2.22 -8.25
CA ILE A 49 -14.90 2.65 -8.51
C ILE A 49 -14.91 4.13 -8.94
N PRO A 50 -14.27 5.04 -8.17
CA PRO A 50 -14.20 6.47 -8.50
C PRO A 50 -13.56 6.73 -9.86
N GLN A 51 -13.71 7.95 -10.38
CA GLN A 51 -13.02 8.35 -11.62
C GLN A 51 -11.50 8.30 -11.43
N LYS A 52 -10.75 7.97 -12.49
CA LYS A 52 -9.28 7.77 -12.43
C LYS A 52 -8.51 8.95 -11.82
N THR A 53 -8.98 10.18 -12.04
CA THR A 53 -8.41 11.42 -11.47
C THR A 53 -8.54 11.53 -9.96
N GLN A 54 -9.41 10.74 -9.34
CA GLN A 54 -9.65 10.71 -7.89
C GLN A 54 -8.95 9.54 -7.19
N ARG A 55 -8.22 8.69 -7.94
CA ARG A 55 -7.58 7.47 -7.42
C ARG A 55 -6.15 7.67 -6.93
N HIS A 56 -5.91 8.76 -6.21
CA HIS A 56 -4.60 9.09 -5.66
C HIS A 56 -4.56 8.78 -4.16
N LEU A 57 -3.75 7.82 -3.74
CA LEU A 57 -3.63 7.41 -2.33
C LEU A 57 -2.33 7.91 -1.70
N GLY A 58 -1.34 8.22 -2.54
CA GLY A 58 -0.08 8.86 -2.16
C GLY A 58 0.90 7.94 -1.46
N MET A 59 0.64 6.62 -1.39
CA MET A 59 1.55 5.68 -0.76
C MET A 59 2.83 5.53 -1.59
N ALA A 60 2.68 5.47 -2.92
CA ALA A 60 3.81 5.40 -3.83
C ALA A 60 4.78 6.56 -3.66
N ARG A 61 4.27 7.79 -3.55
CA ARG A 61 5.10 8.99 -3.33
C ARG A 61 5.88 8.90 -2.02
N VAL A 62 5.21 8.52 -0.94
CA VAL A 62 5.86 8.39 0.38
C VAL A 62 6.96 7.34 0.33
N ILE A 63 6.72 6.20 -0.31
CA ILE A 63 7.70 5.12 -0.45
C ILE A 63 8.89 5.56 -1.31
N THR A 64 8.66 6.19 -2.46
CA THR A 64 9.75 6.64 -3.34
C THR A 64 10.62 7.72 -2.70
N ASP A 65 10.03 8.56 -1.85
CA ASP A 65 10.74 9.68 -1.23
C ASP A 65 11.50 9.25 0.03
N GLN A 66 10.98 8.26 0.79
CA GLN A 66 11.46 7.96 2.15
C GLN A 66 12.09 6.57 2.31
N TRP A 67 11.71 5.58 1.50
CA TRP A 67 12.13 4.19 1.71
C TRP A 67 13.39 3.86 0.90
N PRO A 68 14.19 2.87 1.33
CA PRO A 68 15.30 2.38 0.52
C PRO A 68 14.82 1.91 -0.86
N PHE A 69 15.57 2.27 -1.91
CA PHE A 69 15.21 2.03 -3.31
C PHE A 69 14.85 0.56 -3.61
N ASP A 70 15.62 -0.40 -3.08
CA ASP A 70 15.40 -1.84 -3.31
C ASP A 70 14.48 -2.50 -2.26
N ASN A 71 13.66 -1.71 -1.54
CA ASN A 71 12.77 -2.26 -0.52
C ASN A 71 11.62 -3.05 -1.16
N LYS A 72 11.63 -4.38 -0.95
CA LYS A 72 10.60 -5.30 -1.50
C LYS A 72 9.18 -4.94 -1.08
N LEU A 73 8.96 -4.58 0.18
CA LEU A 73 7.64 -4.19 0.68
C LEU A 73 7.16 -2.90 -0.01
N GLY A 74 8.05 -1.93 -0.17
CA GLY A 74 7.77 -0.68 -0.88
C GLY A 74 7.28 -0.94 -2.30
N ASN A 75 7.99 -1.78 -3.05
CA ASN A 75 7.60 -2.17 -4.40
C ASN A 75 6.24 -2.86 -4.45
N ILE A 76 5.94 -3.75 -3.50
CA ILE A 76 4.65 -4.45 -3.40
C ILE A 76 3.49 -3.45 -3.19
N ILE A 77 3.68 -2.46 -2.32
CA ILE A 77 2.66 -1.44 -2.03
C ILE A 77 2.45 -0.52 -3.25
N ILE A 78 3.53 -0.10 -3.91
CA ILE A 78 3.47 0.70 -5.14
C ILE A 78 2.69 -0.06 -6.22
N ASP A 79 3.01 -1.34 -6.42
CA ASP A 79 2.32 -2.19 -7.39
C ASP A 79 0.82 -2.32 -7.13
N ALA A 80 0.42 -2.42 -5.85
CA ALA A 80 -0.98 -2.47 -5.45
C ALA A 80 -1.71 -1.14 -5.77
N GLU A 81 -1.12 0.01 -5.43
CA GLU A 81 -1.69 1.33 -5.75
C GLU A 81 -1.82 1.54 -7.26
N LEU A 82 -0.79 1.19 -8.04
CA LEU A 82 -0.80 1.31 -9.49
C LEU A 82 -1.87 0.43 -10.15
N THR A 83 -2.10 -0.77 -9.60
CA THR A 83 -3.16 -1.67 -10.10
C THR A 83 -4.54 -1.02 -9.99
N TYR A 84 -4.82 -0.32 -8.89
CA TYR A 84 -6.08 0.41 -8.72
C TYR A 84 -6.20 1.65 -9.61
N LYS A 85 -5.09 2.38 -9.76
CA LYS A 85 -5.05 3.55 -10.65
C LYS A 85 -5.40 3.16 -12.10
N ASN A 86 -5.04 1.94 -12.50
CA ASN A 86 -5.28 1.41 -13.84
C ASN A 86 -6.55 0.56 -14.00
N ALA A 87 -7.27 0.25 -12.90
CA ALA A 87 -8.53 -0.49 -12.92
C ALA A 87 -9.66 0.27 -13.66
#